data_AF-W6V731-F1
#
_entry.id   AF-W6V731-F1
#
_cell.length_a   1.000
_cell.length_b   1.000
_cell.length_c   1.000
_cell.angle_alpha   90.00
_cell.angle_beta   90.00
_cell.angle_gamma   90.00
#
_symmetry.space_group_name_H-M   'P 1'
#
loop_
_entity.id
_entity.type
_entity.pdbx_description
1 polymer ?
#
loop_
_entity_poly.entity_id
_entity_poly.type
_entity_poly.pdbx_seq_one_letter_code
_entity_poly.pdbx_strand_id
1 'polypeptide(L)'
;MVSGDIYLWERMWQDTAKYLGMETASPVPLTLARHMHEKGELWREIAERHNLIQPDLGKLVGWGDSIFHTETVIISDTNKIYRFGFTERADSKASLFRALDSLNKQRVRNTKMYG
;
A
#
# COMPACT_ATOMS: atom_id res chain seq x y z
N MET A 1 -8.73 5.64 8.88
CA MET A 1 -9.05 4.98 10.16
C MET A 1 -7.75 4.63 10.86
N VAL A 2 -7.65 4.79 12.17
CA VAL A 2 -6.44 4.47 12.95
C VAL A 2 -6.62 3.05 13.51
N SER A 3 -5.68 2.14 13.25
CA SER A 3 -5.77 0.71 13.56
C SER A 3 -5.64 0.41 15.07
N GLY A 4 -5.11 1.37 15.84
CA GLY A 4 -4.91 1.27 17.28
C GLY A 4 -3.54 0.70 17.69
N ASP A 5 -2.70 0.31 16.73
CA ASP A 5 -1.30 -0.08 16.91
C ASP A 5 -0.32 0.97 16.31
N ILE A 6 0.93 0.92 16.74
CA ILE A 6 2.03 1.74 16.18
C ILE A 6 2.91 0.83 15.35
N TYR A 7 3.23 1.24 14.12
CA TYR A 7 4.04 0.45 13.22
C TYR A 7 5.06 1.31 12.46
N LEU A 8 6.29 0.82 12.29
CA LEU A 8 7.37 1.51 11.57
C LEU A 8 7.34 1.16 10.07
N TRP A 9 7.32 2.16 9.20
CA TRP A 9 7.28 1.97 7.74
C TRP A 9 8.41 1.08 7.21
N GLU A 10 9.62 1.21 7.75
CA GLU A 10 10.76 0.37 7.37
C GLU A 10 10.49 -1.12 7.59
N ARG A 11 9.95 -1.47 8.78
CA ARG A 11 9.57 -2.87 9.08
C ARG A 11 8.44 -3.34 8.18
N MET A 12 7.52 -2.45 7.81
CA MET A 12 6.33 -2.81 7.04
C MET A 12 6.74 -3.18 5.63
N TRP A 13 7.71 -2.45 5.09
CA TRP A 13 8.31 -2.73 3.80
C TRP A 13 9.02 -4.10 3.79
N GLN A 14 9.80 -4.42 4.84
CA GLN A 14 10.46 -5.72 4.98
C GLN A 14 9.45 -6.88 5.06
N ASP A 15 8.42 -6.73 5.90
CA ASP A 15 7.35 -7.73 6.04
C ASP A 15 6.58 -7.93 4.72
N THR A 16 6.29 -6.84 4.01
CA THR A 16 5.61 -6.87 2.71
C THR A 16 6.45 -7.53 1.62
N ALA A 17 7.74 -7.20 1.53
CA ALA A 17 8.64 -7.81 0.55
C ALA A 17 8.76 -9.32 0.78
N LYS A 18 8.94 -9.76 2.04
CA LYS A 18 8.95 -11.17 2.39
C LYS A 18 7.64 -11.86 2.03
N TYR A 19 6.50 -11.21 2.27
CA TYR A 19 5.18 -11.72 1.91
C TYR A 19 5.03 -11.94 0.40
N LEU A 20 5.58 -11.05 -0.41
CA LEU A 20 5.57 -11.12 -1.87
C LEU A 20 6.70 -12.01 -2.45
N GLY A 21 7.57 -12.59 -1.61
CA GLY A 21 8.72 -13.37 -2.04
C GLY A 21 9.82 -12.53 -2.70
N MET A 22 9.95 -11.26 -2.31
CA MET A 22 10.91 -10.29 -2.86
C MET A 22 12.00 -9.95 -1.84
N GLU A 23 13.16 -9.56 -2.36
CA GLU A 23 14.24 -8.99 -1.55
C GLU A 23 14.07 -7.47 -1.39
N THR A 24 14.47 -6.94 -0.24
CA THR A 24 14.52 -5.49 0.00
C THR A 24 15.92 -4.94 -0.23
N ALA A 25 16.00 -3.76 -0.84
CA ALA A 25 17.22 -2.95 -0.87
C ALA A 25 17.21 -1.89 0.24
N SER A 26 18.39 -1.33 0.54
CA SER A 26 18.50 -0.18 1.44
C SER A 26 17.65 1.01 0.92
N PRO A 27 17.07 1.83 1.82
CA PRO A 27 16.30 2.99 1.42
C PRO A 27 17.13 3.95 0.57
N VAL A 28 16.55 4.41 -0.53
CA VAL A 28 17.15 5.43 -1.41
C VAL A 28 16.18 6.60 -1.57
N PRO A 29 16.67 7.85 -1.59
CA PRO A 29 15.82 8.99 -1.88
C PRO A 29 15.30 8.89 -3.32
N LEU A 30 14.00 8.64 -3.47
CA LEU A 30 13.36 8.40 -4.76
C LEU A 30 12.00 9.08 -4.80
N THR A 31 11.77 9.90 -5.82
CA THR A 31 10.44 10.41 -6.14
C THR A 31 9.66 9.34 -6.91
N LEU A 32 8.64 8.75 -6.28
CA LEU A 32 7.89 7.64 -6.87
C LEU A 32 7.16 8.08 -8.14
N ALA A 33 6.57 9.28 -8.14
CA ALA A 33 5.88 9.82 -9.31
C ALA A 33 6.80 9.87 -10.55
N ARG A 34 8.04 10.32 -10.38
CA ARG A 34 9.03 10.37 -11.47
C ARG A 34 9.45 8.96 -11.88
N HIS A 35 9.79 8.10 -10.92
CA HIS A 35 10.33 6.78 -11.22
C HIS A 35 9.30 5.84 -11.87
N MET A 36 8.02 5.99 -11.54
CA MET A 36 6.97 5.12 -12.04
C MET A 36 6.33 5.63 -13.33
N HIS A 37 6.49 6.91 -13.68
CA HIS A 37 5.94 7.50 -14.91
C HIS A 37 6.38 6.74 -16.16
N GLU A 38 7.65 6.36 -16.24
CA GLU A 38 8.23 5.67 -17.40
C GLU A 38 7.89 4.17 -17.46
N LYS A 39 7.28 3.60 -16.41
CA LYS A 39 6.97 2.16 -16.32
C LYS A 39 5.57 1.79 -16.83
N GLY A 40 4.85 2.73 -17.44
CA GLY A 40 3.49 2.51 -17.95
C GLY A 40 3.43 1.41 -19.01
N GLU A 41 4.33 1.42 -20.00
CA GLU A 41 4.40 0.40 -21.05
C GLU A 41 4.76 -0.98 -20.49
N LEU A 42 5.79 -1.04 -19.63
CA LEU A 42 6.17 -2.28 -18.95
C LEU A 42 5.01 -2.87 -18.14
N TRP A 43 4.22 -2.03 -17.46
CA TRP A 43 3.05 -2.49 -16.74
C TRP A 43 1.99 -3.08 -17.67
N ARG A 44 1.78 -2.50 -18.85
CA ARG A 44 0.83 -2.99 -19.84
C ARG A 44 1.18 -4.39 -20.31
N GLU A 45 2.46 -4.65 -20.60
CA GLU A 45 2.94 -5.98 -20.98
C GLU A 45 2.70 -7.03 -19.87
N ILE A 46 2.95 -6.65 -18.61
CA ILE A 46 2.68 -7.51 -17.45
C ILE A 46 1.18 -7.77 -17.31
N ALA A 47 0.36 -6.72 -17.49
CA ALA A 47 -1.08 -6.83 -17.41
C ALA A 47 -1.67 -7.76 -18.48
N GLU A 48 -1.17 -7.68 -19.70
CA GLU A 48 -1.56 -8.59 -20.78
C GLU A 48 -1.12 -10.03 -20.48
N ARG A 49 0.16 -10.24 -20.11
CA ARG A 49 0.72 -11.55 -19.81
C ARG A 49 -0.03 -12.28 -18.68
N HIS A 50 -0.44 -11.55 -17.65
CA HIS A 50 -1.12 -12.11 -16.48
C HIS A 50 -2.64 -11.94 -16.51
N ASN A 51 -3.19 -11.39 -17.61
CA ASN A 51 -4.61 -11.11 -17.80
C ASN A 51 -5.21 -10.36 -16.58
N LEU A 52 -4.62 -9.19 -16.32
CA LEU A 52 -5.03 -8.27 -15.25
C LEU A 52 -6.12 -7.32 -15.76
N ILE A 53 -7.02 -6.92 -14.87
CA ILE A 53 -8.23 -6.16 -15.24
C ILE A 53 -7.92 -4.70 -15.60
N GLN A 54 -6.77 -4.17 -15.20
CA GLN A 54 -6.38 -2.78 -15.50
C GLN A 54 -4.93 -2.70 -16.03
N PRO A 55 -4.76 -2.46 -17.33
CA PRO A 55 -3.46 -2.28 -17.96
C PRO A 55 -2.87 -0.87 -17.81
N ASP A 56 -3.66 0.12 -17.39
CA ASP A 56 -3.17 1.50 -17.21
C ASP A 56 -2.68 1.73 -15.77
N LEU A 57 -1.36 1.84 -15.61
CA LEU A 57 -0.73 2.05 -14.30
C LEU A 57 -1.14 3.38 -13.63
N GLY A 58 -1.40 4.42 -14.41
CA GLY A 58 -1.77 5.75 -13.89
C GLY A 58 -3.16 5.78 -13.25
N LYS A 59 -4.08 4.92 -13.70
CA LYS A 59 -5.42 4.77 -13.10
C LYS A 59 -5.43 3.99 -11.78
N LEU A 60 -4.31 3.35 -11.47
CA LEU A 60 -4.20 2.41 -10.35
C LEU A 60 -3.63 3.03 -9.10
N VAL A 61 -2.62 3.88 -9.29
CA VAL A 61 -1.84 4.43 -8.19
C VAL A 61 -1.69 5.92 -8.40
N GLY A 62 -2.20 6.70 -7.45
CA GLY A 62 -1.76 8.08 -7.26
C GLY A 62 -0.39 8.06 -6.60
N TRP A 63 0.68 8.31 -7.35
CA TRP A 63 2.08 8.20 -6.91
C TRP A 63 2.54 9.29 -5.92
N GLY A 64 1.71 9.65 -4.95
CA GLY A 64 2.10 10.52 -3.86
C GLY A 64 3.11 9.82 -2.95
N ASP A 65 4.22 10.49 -2.66
CA ASP A 65 5.35 9.96 -1.88
C ASP A 65 5.59 10.76 -0.59
N SER A 66 4.70 11.68 -0.23
CA SER A 66 4.82 12.53 0.96
C SER A 66 5.01 11.73 2.26
N ILE A 67 4.38 10.56 2.37
CA ILE A 67 4.50 9.67 3.55
C ILE A 67 5.92 9.11 3.74
N PHE A 68 6.73 9.05 2.68
CA PHE A 68 8.11 8.57 2.74
C PHE A 68 9.12 9.67 3.03
N HIS A 69 8.69 10.95 2.98
CA HIS A 69 9.54 12.11 3.23
C HIS A 69 9.46 12.60 4.67
N THR A 70 8.71 11.93 5.55
CA THR A 70 8.61 12.29 6.96
C THR A 70 9.52 11.42 7.82
N GLU A 71 10.41 12.02 8.60
CA GLU A 71 11.23 11.32 9.60
C GLU A 71 10.43 10.88 10.85
N THR A 72 9.15 11.26 10.92
CA THR A 72 8.31 11.07 12.10
C THR A 72 7.20 10.06 11.84
N VAL A 73 6.94 9.20 12.84
CA VAL A 73 5.77 8.32 12.83
C VAL A 73 4.53 9.13 13.21
N ILE A 74 3.50 9.09 12.38
CA ILE A 74 2.20 9.69 12.70
C ILE A 74 1.48 8.75 13.68
N ILE A 75 1.30 9.21 14.91
CA ILE A 75 0.59 8.48 15.98
C ILE A 75 -0.69 9.24 16.31
N SER A 76 -1.81 8.52 16.44
CA SER A 76 -3.10 9.10 16.83
C SER A 76 -3.58 8.50 18.14
N ASP A 77 -4.00 9.34 19.08
CA ASP A 77 -4.60 8.91 20.34
C ASP A 77 -6.02 8.37 20.13
N THR A 78 -6.21 7.09 20.47
CA THR A 78 -7.49 6.38 20.34
C THR A 78 -8.25 6.27 21.65
N ASN A 79 -7.73 6.82 22.77
CA ASN A 79 -8.36 6.72 24.08
C ASN A 79 -9.78 7.31 24.12
N LYS A 80 -10.04 8.37 23.35
CA LYS A 80 -11.37 8.98 23.29
C LYS A 80 -12.41 7.98 22.80
N ILE A 81 -12.17 7.30 21.68
CA ILE A 81 -13.13 6.35 21.11
C ILE A 81 -13.31 5.10 21.98
N TYR A 82 -12.24 4.63 22.66
CA TYR A 82 -12.35 3.56 23.66
C TYR A 82 -13.26 3.94 24.82
N ARG A 83 -13.15 5.17 25.34
CA ARG A 83 -14.02 5.66 26.42
C ARG A 83 -15.48 5.76 26.00
N PHE A 84 -15.76 5.93 24.71
CA PHE A 84 -17.11 5.93 24.14
C PHE A 84 -17.58 4.54 23.68
N GLY A 85 -16.89 3.47 24.09
CA GLY A 85 -17.34 2.08 23.88
C GLY A 85 -16.86 1.44 22.58
N PHE A 86 -16.05 2.12 21.77
CA PHE A 86 -15.44 1.50 20.59
C PHE A 86 -14.21 0.69 20.99
N THR A 87 -14.30 -0.64 20.92
CA THR A 87 -13.22 -1.55 21.37
C THR A 87 -12.53 -2.30 20.24
N GLU A 88 -12.97 -2.13 19.00
CA GLU A 88 -12.37 -2.83 17.86
C GLU A 88 -10.92 -2.38 17.64
N ARG A 89 -10.07 -3.35 17.31
CA ARG A 89 -8.67 -3.16 16.94
C ARG A 89 -8.38 -3.91 15.67
N ALA A 90 -7.54 -3.34 14.83
CA ALA A 90 -7.05 -3.99 13.63
C ALA A 90 -5.53 -4.09 13.70
N ASP A 91 -4.98 -5.31 13.57
CA ASP A 91 -3.56 -5.48 13.33
C ASP A 91 -3.23 -4.90 11.95
N SER A 92 -2.37 -3.88 11.91
CA SER A 92 -2.04 -3.14 10.70
C SER A 92 -1.40 -4.04 9.64
N LYS A 93 -0.52 -4.95 10.04
CA LYS A 93 0.18 -5.88 9.13
C LYS A 93 -0.78 -6.91 8.54
N ALA A 94 -1.60 -7.54 9.37
CA ALA A 94 -2.59 -8.50 8.93
C ALA A 94 -3.65 -7.84 8.02
N SER A 95 -4.01 -6.59 8.30
CA SER A 95 -4.90 -5.81 7.45
C SER A 95 -4.29 -5.52 6.08
N LEU A 96 -3.00 -5.16 6.03
CA LEU A 96 -2.27 -4.98 4.78
C LEU A 96 -2.22 -6.28 3.96
N PHE A 97 -1.87 -7.41 4.59
CA PHE A 97 -1.80 -8.69 3.90
C PHE A 97 -3.15 -9.14 3.36
N ARG A 98 -4.24 -8.96 4.12
CA ARG A 98 -5.60 -9.21 3.64
C ARG A 98 -5.95 -8.33 2.43
N ALA A 99 -5.53 -7.07 2.43
CA ALA A 99 -5.75 -6.18 1.29
C ALA A 99 -4.97 -6.66 0.05
N LEU A 100 -3.70 -7.06 0.21
CA LEU A 100 -2.89 -7.65 -0.87
C LEU A 100 -3.53 -8.92 -1.44
N ASP A 101 -4.01 -9.82 -0.59
CA ASP A 101 -4.72 -11.03 -1.00
C ASP A 101 -6.00 -10.71 -1.76
N SER A 102 -6.76 -9.72 -1.29
CA SER A 102 -7.99 -9.29 -1.97
C SER A 102 -7.68 -8.76 -3.37
N LEU A 103 -6.64 -7.94 -3.53
CA LEU A 103 -6.21 -7.43 -4.84
C LEU A 103 -5.79 -8.58 -5.77
N ASN A 104 -5.04 -9.54 -5.26
CA ASN A 104 -4.60 -10.71 -6.03
C ASN A 104 -5.81 -11.55 -6.50
N LYS A 105 -6.74 -11.86 -5.58
CA LYS A 105 -7.98 -12.62 -5.90
C LYS A 105 -8.83 -11.94 -6.95
N GLN A 106 -8.94 -10.62 -6.87
CA GLN A 106 -9.78 -9.87 -7.80
C GLN A 106 -9.13 -9.78 -9.19
N ARG A 107 -7.81 -10.00 -9.34
CA ARG A 107 -7.05 -9.65 -10.57
C ARG A 107 -7.18 -8.16 -10.92
N VAL A 108 -7.74 -7.40 -9.98
CA VAL A 108 -8.06 -5.99 -10.05
C VAL A 108 -6.90 -5.28 -9.41
N ARG A 109 -6.09 -4.68 -10.27
CA ARG A 109 -5.69 -3.33 -9.96
C ARG A 109 -6.91 -2.43 -10.30
N ASN A 110 -7.35 -1.68 -9.28
CA ASN A 110 -8.44 -0.71 -9.11
C ASN A 110 -9.86 -0.94 -9.68
N THR A 111 -10.79 -1.06 -8.73
CA THR A 111 -12.25 -0.98 -8.86
C THR A 111 -12.65 0.44 -9.26
N LYS A 112 -13.49 0.55 -10.30
CA LYS A 112 -14.11 1.81 -10.75
C LYS A 112 -14.64 2.62 -9.56
N MET A 113 -14.10 3.82 -9.33
CA MET A 113 -14.85 4.88 -8.66
C MET A 113 -15.61 5.68 -9.73
N TYR A 114 -16.93 5.60 -9.63
CA TYR A 114 -17.91 6.36 -10.41
C TYR A 114 -17.93 7.84 -10.02
N GLY A 115 -18.31 8.68 -10.98
CA GLY A 115 -19.07 9.93 -10.77
C GLY A 115 -18.23 11.19 -10.66
#